data_AF-A0A367J858-F1
#
_entry.id   AF-A0A367J858-F1
#
_cell.length_a   1.000
_cell.length_b   1.000
_cell.length_c   1.000
_cell.angle_alpha   90.00
_cell.angle_beta   90.00
_cell.angle_gamma   90.00
#
_symmetry.space_group_name_H-M   'P 1'
#
loop_
_entity.id
_entity.type
_entity.pdbx_description
1 polymer ?
#
loop_
_entity_poly.entity_id
_entity_poly.type
_entity_poly.pdbx_seq_one_letter_code
_entity_poly.pdbx_strand_id
1 'polypeptide(L)'
;QEIRQLYKKLKFSSKTCVDYLVRNTKESKTASLLELYYLLSTQLQDTLALRLKLILQDLSQTILDRALYELLDKREEAAKAYIAHLSSEQLNYFFLLDINHFLEWSLTIETEKTKRLFYVLNQYQTNREACLNRILFINQLTDQEPIPIVYYKAIEKTKRRFLSNRYQENDKDLVLEYLSCWFFEFDHNSNLNITEFTTRSLQSAFAIDSHTIPDITVLFYIYSSGCKKLVAEDKDTLRIFDIMDSITKAILVLLDESTDFGGLGILLAFAQLTLHHIQTDLSYPTWFENTFISPKTSQLTKKMYTVFLKMLEEMLPYELPSILQIHGKALLYQSNESMLIVMIKARLLELGVDNSLKRYPTGFKTPLQRMSSTTAPTAIQDEVASAIDQFIKKEGNIPTGLLQNFVFRRQWFIATFLPALFSWKSADSKKKDAKLNLIKALKEKEKISESMYKEFINEKT
;
A
#
# COMPACT_ATOMS: atom_id res chain seq x y z
N GLN A 1 -2.52 36.43 -34.06
CA GLN A 1 -2.83 37.88 -34.12
C GLN A 1 -4.15 38.16 -34.86
N GLU A 2 -4.42 37.50 -35.99
CA GLU A 2 -5.68 37.67 -36.77
C GLU A 2 -6.95 37.25 -35.99
N ILE A 3 -6.92 36.13 -35.27
CA ILE A 3 -8.05 35.70 -34.41
C ILE A 3 -8.39 36.76 -33.34
N ARG A 4 -7.37 37.42 -32.76
CA ARG A 4 -7.56 38.53 -31.80
C ARG A 4 -8.24 39.74 -32.45
N GLN A 5 -7.93 40.04 -33.72
CA GLN A 5 -8.58 41.13 -34.46
C GLN A 5 -10.01 40.80 -34.87
N LEU A 6 -10.28 39.55 -35.27
CA LEU A 6 -11.63 39.04 -35.54
C LEU A 6 -12.52 39.08 -34.29
N TYR A 7 -12.00 38.64 -33.13
CA TYR A 7 -12.74 38.68 -31.87
C TYR A 7 -13.11 40.12 -31.45
N LYS A 8 -12.16 41.06 -31.55
CA LYS A 8 -12.43 42.49 -31.27
C LYS A 8 -13.51 43.07 -32.20
N LYS A 9 -13.64 42.57 -33.42
CA LYS A 9 -14.68 43.00 -34.39
C LYS A 9 -16.03 42.33 -34.17
N LEU A 10 -16.07 41.10 -33.66
CA LEU A 10 -17.29 40.27 -33.60
C LEU A 10 -18.27 40.64 -32.48
N LYS A 11 -17.98 41.62 -31.60
CA LYS A 11 -18.81 41.95 -30.40
C LYS A 11 -19.27 40.67 -29.66
N PHE A 12 -18.40 39.66 -29.63
CA PHE A 12 -18.74 38.35 -29.08
C PHE A 12 -18.65 38.43 -27.56
N SER A 13 -19.79 38.58 -26.90
CA SER A 13 -19.84 38.55 -25.43
C SER A 13 -19.93 37.10 -24.96
N SER A 14 -19.40 36.81 -23.76
CA SER A 14 -19.57 35.49 -23.13
C SER A 14 -21.05 35.11 -23.04
N LYS A 15 -21.94 36.09 -22.83
CA LYS A 15 -23.39 35.91 -22.83
C LYS A 15 -23.93 35.47 -24.18
N THR A 16 -23.47 36.08 -25.28
CA THR A 16 -23.87 35.69 -26.64
C THR A 16 -23.39 34.28 -26.99
N CYS A 17 -22.19 33.90 -26.50
CA CYS A 17 -21.70 32.53 -26.62
C CYS A 17 -22.62 31.56 -25.88
N VAL A 18 -22.96 31.85 -24.62
CA VAL A 18 -23.88 31.04 -23.81
C VAL A 18 -25.25 30.93 -24.46
N ASP A 19 -25.84 32.04 -24.89
CA ASP A 19 -27.12 32.08 -25.59
C ASP A 19 -27.06 31.24 -26.87
N TYR A 20 -25.94 31.26 -27.60
CA TYR A 20 -25.73 30.45 -28.79
C TYR A 20 -25.59 28.96 -28.45
N LEU A 21 -24.83 28.61 -27.42
CA LEU A 21 -24.68 27.23 -26.94
C LEU A 21 -26.05 26.69 -26.53
N VAL A 22 -26.73 27.34 -25.58
CA VAL A 22 -28.04 26.93 -25.05
C VAL A 22 -29.09 26.79 -26.16
N ARG A 23 -29.10 27.69 -27.17
CA ARG A 23 -30.08 27.64 -28.27
C ARG A 23 -29.76 26.63 -29.37
N ASN A 24 -28.49 26.26 -29.59
CA ASN A 24 -28.07 25.47 -30.75
C ASN A 24 -27.44 24.11 -30.41
N THR A 25 -27.19 23.82 -29.13
CA THR A 25 -26.72 22.50 -28.73
C THR A 25 -27.87 21.51 -28.79
N LYS A 26 -27.94 20.75 -29.89
CA LYS A 26 -28.29 19.34 -29.74
C LYS A 26 -27.28 18.73 -28.77
N GLU A 27 -27.75 17.95 -27.80
CA GLU A 27 -26.93 17.35 -26.73
C GLU A 27 -25.60 16.73 -27.23
N SER A 28 -25.60 16.22 -28.46
CA SER A 28 -24.46 15.57 -29.12
C SER A 28 -23.27 16.48 -29.50
N LYS A 29 -23.37 17.81 -29.40
CA LYS A 29 -22.29 18.74 -29.85
C LYS A 29 -21.71 19.62 -28.74
N THR A 30 -22.25 19.54 -27.53
CA THR A 30 -21.86 20.43 -26.43
C THR A 30 -20.40 20.24 -26.02
N ALA A 31 -19.91 19.00 -25.97
CA ALA A 31 -18.52 18.70 -25.60
C ALA A 31 -17.50 19.37 -26.55
N SER A 32 -17.68 19.21 -27.86
CA SER A 32 -16.79 19.82 -28.86
C SER A 32 -16.82 21.36 -28.82
N LEU A 33 -17.97 21.95 -28.50
CA LEU A 33 -18.09 23.41 -28.37
C LEU A 33 -17.38 23.92 -27.11
N LEU A 34 -17.53 23.21 -25.98
CA LEU A 34 -16.77 23.51 -24.75
C LEU A 34 -15.26 23.30 -24.95
N GLU A 35 -14.86 22.28 -25.70
CA GLU A 35 -13.46 22.06 -26.07
C GLU A 35 -12.90 23.23 -26.88
N LEU A 36 -13.61 23.65 -27.94
CA LEU A 36 -13.22 24.80 -28.77
C LEU A 36 -13.16 26.09 -27.95
N TYR A 37 -14.13 26.31 -27.06
CA TYR A 37 -14.14 27.48 -26.19
C TYR A 37 -12.95 27.49 -25.23
N TYR A 38 -12.60 26.33 -24.66
CA TYR A 38 -11.41 26.18 -23.83
C TYR A 38 -10.13 26.47 -24.64
N LEU A 39 -9.98 25.90 -25.82
CA LEU A 39 -8.82 26.14 -26.70
C LEU A 39 -8.66 27.62 -27.08
N LEU A 40 -9.75 28.26 -27.49
CA LEU A 40 -9.75 29.69 -27.79
C LEU A 40 -9.35 30.51 -26.56
N SER A 41 -9.83 30.12 -25.39
CA SER A 41 -9.55 30.84 -24.16
C SER A 41 -8.09 30.74 -23.69
N THR A 42 -7.46 29.56 -23.87
CA THR A 42 -6.02 29.37 -23.58
C THR A 42 -5.12 30.14 -24.56
N GLN A 43 -5.55 30.36 -25.80
CA GLN A 43 -4.80 31.13 -26.81
C GLN A 43 -5.03 32.65 -26.72
N LEU A 44 -6.15 33.06 -26.12
CA LEU A 44 -6.64 34.45 -26.11
C LEU A 44 -6.80 35.01 -24.68
N GLN A 45 -5.96 34.56 -23.74
CA GLN A 45 -5.99 34.84 -22.29
C GLN A 45 -6.28 36.32 -21.93
N ASP A 46 -5.71 37.29 -22.67
CA ASP A 46 -5.88 38.73 -22.39
C ASP A 46 -7.19 39.34 -22.92
N THR A 47 -7.98 38.58 -23.68
CA THR A 47 -9.12 39.09 -24.48
C THR A 47 -10.45 38.40 -24.17
N LEU A 48 -10.43 37.13 -23.78
CA LEU A 48 -11.60 36.40 -23.29
C LEU A 48 -11.59 36.46 -21.78
N ALA A 49 -12.44 37.33 -21.20
CA ALA A 49 -12.80 37.21 -19.80
C ALA A 49 -13.61 35.92 -19.64
N LEU A 50 -12.91 34.81 -19.38
CA LEU A 50 -13.48 33.48 -19.21
C LEU A 50 -14.50 33.49 -18.08
N ARG A 51 -15.78 33.66 -18.42
CA ARG A 51 -16.88 33.47 -17.47
C ARG A 51 -17.34 32.02 -17.51
N LEU A 52 -16.41 31.09 -17.31
CA LEU A 52 -16.67 29.64 -17.28
C LEU A 52 -17.81 29.31 -16.32
N LYS A 53 -17.83 29.95 -15.15
CA LYS A 53 -18.91 29.85 -14.17
C LYS A 53 -20.30 30.21 -14.73
N LEU A 54 -20.42 31.26 -15.55
CA LEU A 54 -21.72 31.63 -16.14
C LEU A 54 -22.17 30.62 -17.19
N ILE A 55 -21.24 30.13 -18.02
CA ILE A 55 -21.55 29.09 -19.00
C ILE A 55 -22.06 27.83 -18.30
N LEU A 56 -21.42 27.44 -17.21
CA LEU A 56 -21.78 26.24 -16.46
C LEU A 56 -23.11 26.40 -15.72
N GLN A 57 -23.45 27.60 -15.22
CA GLN A 57 -24.72 27.87 -14.55
C GLN A 57 -25.94 27.78 -15.47
N ASP A 58 -25.77 28.15 -16.74
CA ASP A 58 -26.86 28.20 -17.72
C ASP A 58 -27.10 26.84 -18.43
N LEU A 59 -26.26 25.84 -18.18
CA LEU A 59 -26.41 24.48 -18.71
C LEU A 59 -27.18 23.58 -17.74
N SER A 60 -28.07 22.73 -18.26
CA SER A 60 -28.73 21.71 -17.43
C SER A 60 -27.71 20.66 -16.96
N GLN A 61 -27.99 20.05 -15.81
CA GLN A 61 -27.16 18.99 -15.23
C GLN A 61 -26.96 17.81 -16.20
N THR A 62 -27.99 17.43 -16.95
CA THR A 62 -27.93 16.32 -17.94
C THR A 62 -27.01 16.63 -19.12
N ILE A 63 -27.07 17.85 -19.65
CA ILE A 63 -26.20 18.29 -20.75
C ILE A 63 -24.76 18.38 -20.25
N LEU A 64 -24.58 18.90 -19.03
CA LEU A 64 -23.28 19.05 -18.42
C LEU A 64 -22.64 17.70 -18.07
N ASP A 65 -23.42 16.73 -17.60
CA ASP A 65 -22.99 15.35 -17.35
C ASP A 65 -22.34 14.73 -18.60
N ARG A 66 -23.11 14.70 -19.70
CA ARG A 66 -22.64 14.15 -20.98
C ARG A 66 -21.45 14.91 -21.55
N ALA A 67 -21.47 16.25 -21.47
CA ALA A 67 -20.40 17.07 -22.01
C ALA A 67 -19.08 16.88 -21.24
N LEU A 68 -19.13 16.82 -19.91
CA LEU A 68 -17.96 16.54 -19.09
C LEU A 68 -17.45 15.12 -19.31
N TYR A 69 -18.34 14.13 -19.43
CA TYR A 69 -17.97 12.75 -19.75
C TYR A 69 -17.18 12.67 -21.06
N GLU A 70 -17.72 13.23 -22.15
CA GLU A 70 -17.03 13.24 -23.45
C GLU A 70 -15.72 14.05 -23.44
N LEU A 71 -15.64 15.12 -22.63
CA LEU A 71 -14.40 15.88 -22.47
C LEU A 71 -13.34 15.11 -21.69
N LEU A 72 -13.71 14.32 -20.69
CA LEU A 72 -12.76 13.51 -19.90
C LEU A 72 -12.15 12.37 -20.73
N ASP A 73 -12.92 11.85 -21.70
CA ASP A 73 -12.44 10.89 -22.69
C ASP A 73 -11.50 11.55 -23.72
N LYS A 74 -11.90 12.70 -24.30
CA LYS A 74 -11.19 13.30 -25.45
C LYS A 74 -10.09 14.29 -25.08
N ARG A 75 -10.28 15.11 -24.05
CA ARG A 75 -9.36 16.19 -23.64
C ARG A 75 -9.53 16.56 -22.16
N GLU A 76 -8.92 15.73 -21.32
CA GLU A 76 -9.00 15.81 -19.85
C GLU A 76 -8.68 17.19 -19.26
N GLU A 77 -7.68 17.91 -19.79
CA GLU A 77 -7.31 19.27 -19.32
C GLU A 77 -8.45 20.29 -19.47
N ALA A 78 -9.27 20.15 -20.52
CA ALA A 78 -10.43 21.00 -20.70
C ALA A 78 -11.49 20.68 -19.63
N ALA A 79 -11.79 19.40 -19.42
CA ALA A 79 -12.74 18.96 -18.39
C ALA A 79 -12.32 19.43 -16.99
N LYS A 80 -11.05 19.26 -16.63
CA LYS A 80 -10.46 19.71 -15.37
C LYS A 80 -10.68 21.21 -15.14
N ALA A 81 -10.45 22.02 -16.17
CA ALA A 81 -10.66 23.47 -16.09
C ALA A 81 -12.13 23.84 -15.89
N TYR A 82 -13.07 23.14 -16.53
CA TYR A 82 -14.51 23.34 -16.32
C TYR A 82 -14.95 22.89 -14.93
N ILE A 83 -14.49 21.72 -14.45
CA ILE A 83 -14.82 21.19 -13.12
C ILE A 83 -14.39 22.17 -12.02
N ALA A 84 -13.25 22.85 -12.19
CA ALA A 84 -12.76 23.90 -11.30
C ALA A 84 -13.66 25.14 -11.17
N HIS A 85 -14.63 25.31 -12.07
CA HIS A 85 -15.53 26.46 -12.09
C HIS A 85 -17.00 26.10 -11.82
N LEU A 86 -17.29 24.84 -11.47
CA LEU A 86 -18.63 24.39 -11.10
C LEU A 86 -19.10 25.06 -9.80
N SER A 87 -20.41 25.26 -9.67
CA SER A 87 -21.00 25.69 -8.41
C SER A 87 -20.96 24.58 -7.35
N SER A 88 -21.08 24.92 -6.07
CA SER A 88 -21.15 23.91 -5.00
C SER A 88 -22.32 22.94 -5.17
N GLU A 89 -23.46 23.41 -5.68
CA GLU A 89 -24.61 22.56 -6.00
C GLU A 89 -24.31 21.58 -7.14
N GLN A 90 -23.62 22.02 -8.19
CA GLN A 90 -23.21 21.16 -9.30
C GLN A 90 -22.14 20.16 -8.87
N LEU A 91 -21.15 20.58 -8.08
CA LEU A 91 -20.14 19.70 -7.52
C LEU A 91 -20.78 18.62 -6.64
N ASN A 92 -21.76 18.97 -5.80
CA ASN A 92 -22.52 18.01 -4.99
C ASN A 92 -23.32 17.03 -5.86
N TYR A 93 -23.98 17.54 -6.90
CA TYR A 93 -24.72 16.71 -7.83
C TYR A 93 -23.80 15.67 -8.51
N PHE A 94 -22.67 16.10 -9.06
CA PHE A 94 -21.73 15.19 -9.72
C PHE A 94 -21.04 14.24 -8.74
N PHE A 95 -20.72 14.71 -7.53
CA PHE A 95 -20.25 13.83 -6.47
C PHE A 95 -21.26 12.70 -6.21
N LEU A 96 -22.54 13.02 -6.00
CA LEU A 96 -23.58 12.03 -5.75
C LEU A 96 -23.80 11.12 -6.96
N LEU A 97 -23.79 11.67 -8.17
CA LEU A 97 -23.97 10.91 -9.40
C LEU A 97 -22.85 9.88 -9.60
N ASP A 98 -21.59 10.33 -9.49
CA ASP A 98 -20.42 9.50 -9.77
C ASP A 98 -20.13 8.53 -8.63
N ILE A 99 -20.38 8.93 -7.38
CA ILE A 99 -20.24 8.01 -6.24
C ILE A 99 -21.34 6.95 -6.26
N ASN A 100 -22.58 7.30 -6.63
CA ASN A 100 -23.63 6.31 -6.83
C ASN A 100 -23.28 5.39 -7.99
N HIS A 101 -22.69 5.87 -9.08
CA HIS A 101 -22.21 4.97 -10.12
C HIS A 101 -21.08 4.04 -9.63
N PHE A 102 -20.19 4.55 -8.78
CA PHE A 102 -19.14 3.76 -8.13
C PHE A 102 -19.72 2.70 -7.16
N LEU A 103 -20.87 2.99 -6.55
CA LEU A 103 -21.50 2.18 -5.50
C LEU A 103 -22.73 1.38 -5.94
N GLU A 104 -23.32 1.69 -7.08
CA GLU A 104 -24.32 0.88 -7.76
C GLU A 104 -23.58 -0.33 -8.31
N TRP A 105 -23.51 -1.32 -7.43
CA TRP A 105 -22.65 -2.47 -7.54
C TRP A 105 -23.08 -3.46 -8.64
N SER A 106 -23.21 -3.02 -9.89
CA SER A 106 -23.56 -3.82 -11.08
C SER A 106 -22.87 -3.37 -12.37
N LEU A 107 -22.28 -2.17 -12.44
CA LEU A 107 -21.73 -1.62 -13.70
C LEU A 107 -20.19 -1.76 -13.83
N THR A 108 -19.72 -1.76 -15.07
CA THR A 108 -18.30 -1.57 -15.45
C THR A 108 -17.79 -0.24 -14.93
N ILE A 109 -16.56 -0.19 -14.41
CA ILE A 109 -15.96 1.06 -13.93
C ILE A 109 -15.71 1.95 -15.15
N GLU A 110 -16.47 3.03 -15.25
CA GLU A 110 -16.25 4.06 -16.26
C GLU A 110 -15.12 4.98 -15.79
N THR A 111 -14.01 4.97 -16.54
CA THR A 111 -12.81 5.74 -16.24
C THR A 111 -13.09 7.23 -16.16
N GLU A 112 -14.00 7.73 -16.98
CA GLU A 112 -14.38 9.15 -17.08
C GLU A 112 -15.14 9.59 -15.83
N LYS A 113 -16.12 8.81 -15.35
CA LYS A 113 -16.82 9.10 -14.09
C LYS A 113 -15.88 9.07 -12.90
N THR A 114 -14.89 8.18 -12.94
CA THR A 114 -13.87 8.07 -11.90
C THR A 114 -12.93 9.30 -11.89
N LYS A 115 -12.48 9.75 -13.07
CA LYS A 115 -11.72 10.99 -13.23
C LYS A 115 -12.54 12.22 -12.82
N ARG A 116 -13.83 12.28 -13.17
CA ARG A 116 -14.71 13.38 -12.77
C ARG A 116 -14.86 13.45 -11.26
N LEU A 117 -15.14 12.31 -10.62
CA LEU A 117 -15.21 12.21 -9.17
C LEU A 117 -13.92 12.73 -8.52
N PHE A 118 -12.75 12.35 -9.03
CA PHE A 118 -11.47 12.88 -8.54
C PHE A 118 -11.37 14.40 -8.66
N TYR A 119 -11.67 14.95 -9.83
CA TYR A 119 -11.58 16.40 -10.02
C TYR A 119 -12.60 17.14 -9.14
N VAL A 120 -13.82 16.63 -9.00
CA VAL A 120 -14.84 17.18 -8.10
C VAL A 120 -14.35 17.17 -6.65
N LEU A 121 -13.70 16.10 -6.21
CA LEU A 121 -13.13 15.98 -4.87
C LEU A 121 -12.02 17.00 -4.62
N ASN A 122 -11.12 17.22 -5.58
CA ASN A 122 -10.03 18.19 -5.47
C ASN A 122 -10.50 19.66 -5.43
N GLN A 123 -11.69 19.97 -5.99
CA GLN A 123 -12.25 21.33 -5.99
C GLN A 123 -13.01 21.66 -4.71
N TYR A 124 -13.37 20.65 -3.92
CA TYR A 124 -14.24 20.79 -2.76
C TYR A 124 -13.46 21.28 -1.53
N GLN A 125 -12.77 22.42 -1.67
CA GLN A 125 -12.16 23.08 -0.51
C GLN A 125 -13.26 23.45 0.49
N THR A 126 -13.13 22.90 1.70
CA THR A 126 -13.61 23.44 2.97
C THR A 126 -15.12 23.69 3.09
N ASN A 127 -15.94 22.63 3.21
CA ASN A 127 -17.21 22.81 3.92
C ASN A 127 -17.62 21.57 4.75
N ARG A 128 -17.93 21.80 6.03
CA ARG A 128 -18.32 20.82 7.05
C ARG A 128 -19.53 19.98 6.63
N GLU A 129 -20.42 20.58 5.85
CA GLU A 129 -21.64 19.97 5.31
C GLU A 129 -21.36 18.91 4.24
N ALA A 130 -20.27 19.03 3.47
CA ALA A 130 -19.88 18.03 2.47
C ALA A 130 -19.21 16.81 3.12
N CYS A 131 -18.41 17.00 4.16
CA CYS A 131 -17.91 15.89 4.99
C CYS A 131 -19.06 15.19 5.74
N LEU A 132 -20.02 15.96 6.26
CA LEU A 132 -21.25 15.41 6.82
C LEU A 132 -22.06 14.67 5.77
N ASN A 133 -22.21 15.15 4.54
CA ASN A 133 -22.91 14.43 3.47
C ASN A 133 -22.15 13.19 3.00
N ARG A 134 -20.81 13.18 3.03
CA ARG A 134 -19.97 11.99 2.78
C ARG A 134 -20.17 10.92 3.87
N ILE A 135 -20.25 11.33 5.14
CA ILE A 135 -20.53 10.45 6.29
C ILE A 135 -22.01 10.05 6.32
N LEU A 136 -22.92 10.96 6.00
CA LEU A 136 -24.36 10.75 5.95
C LEU A 136 -24.75 9.86 4.78
N PHE A 137 -24.01 9.89 3.67
CA PHE A 137 -24.17 8.98 2.56
C PHE A 137 -23.74 7.55 2.94
N ILE A 138 -22.65 7.40 3.70
CA ILE A 138 -22.33 6.13 4.36
C ILE A 138 -23.47 5.72 5.35
N ASN A 139 -24.12 6.69 6.00
CA ASN A 139 -25.35 6.48 6.80
C ASN A 139 -26.67 6.34 6.00
N GLN A 140 -26.72 6.62 4.69
CA GLN A 140 -27.93 6.44 3.89
C GLN A 140 -27.93 5.08 3.19
N LEU A 141 -26.75 4.48 3.04
CA LEU A 141 -26.57 3.04 2.78
C LEU A 141 -26.96 2.16 4.00
N THR A 142 -27.47 2.77 5.07
CA THR A 142 -27.33 2.28 6.46
C THR A 142 -28.66 2.02 7.17
N ASP A 143 -29.78 1.93 6.44
CA ASP A 143 -31.05 1.51 7.07
C ASP A 143 -31.03 0.05 7.56
N GLN A 144 -29.97 -0.73 7.28
CA GLN A 144 -29.92 -2.16 7.63
C GLN A 144 -28.61 -2.68 8.26
N GLU A 145 -27.48 -1.94 8.27
CA GLU A 145 -26.21 -2.47 8.78
C GLU A 145 -25.29 -1.42 9.45
N PRO A 146 -24.44 -1.80 10.42
CA PRO A 146 -23.47 -0.90 11.05
C PRO A 146 -22.46 -0.30 10.04
N ILE A 147 -22.19 1.01 10.15
CA ILE A 147 -21.20 1.80 9.35
C ILE A 147 -19.90 1.03 9.02
N PRO A 148 -19.26 0.30 9.96
CA PRO A 148 -18.03 -0.43 9.68
C PRO A 148 -18.21 -1.61 8.74
N ILE A 149 -19.31 -2.35 8.86
CA ILE A 149 -19.61 -3.50 8.01
C ILE A 149 -19.86 -3.02 6.58
N VAL A 150 -20.57 -1.90 6.42
CA VAL A 150 -20.81 -1.27 5.12
C VAL A 150 -19.49 -0.78 4.50
N TYR A 151 -18.63 -0.14 5.29
CA TYR A 151 -17.29 0.29 4.88
C TYR A 151 -16.45 -0.88 4.36
N TYR A 152 -16.40 -1.99 5.09
CA TYR A 152 -15.61 -3.16 4.68
C TYR A 152 -16.23 -3.93 3.52
N LYS A 153 -17.56 -4.03 3.43
CA LYS A 153 -18.23 -4.60 2.25
C LYS A 153 -17.96 -3.78 1.00
N ALA A 154 -17.94 -2.44 1.11
CA ALA A 154 -17.60 -1.57 0.00
C ALA A 154 -16.14 -1.79 -0.46
N ILE A 155 -15.19 -1.88 0.47
CA ILE A 155 -13.78 -2.16 0.20
C ILE A 155 -13.59 -3.55 -0.42
N GLU A 156 -14.19 -4.59 0.16
CA GLU A 156 -14.08 -5.97 -0.30
C GLU A 156 -14.68 -6.17 -1.70
N LYS A 157 -15.83 -5.54 -1.97
CA LYS A 157 -16.47 -5.61 -3.28
C LYS A 157 -15.71 -4.80 -4.34
N THR A 158 -15.15 -3.65 -3.95
CA THR A 158 -14.19 -2.88 -4.76
C THR A 158 -12.99 -3.76 -5.11
N LYS A 159 -12.37 -4.41 -4.12
CA LYS A 159 -11.26 -5.37 -4.33
C LYS A 159 -11.63 -6.49 -5.29
N ARG A 160 -12.76 -7.17 -5.06
CA ARG A 160 -13.22 -8.29 -5.92
C ARG A 160 -13.35 -7.85 -7.37
N ARG A 161 -13.84 -6.64 -7.64
CA ARG A 161 -14.01 -6.09 -9.00
C ARG A 161 -12.72 -5.58 -9.63
N PHE A 162 -11.88 -4.87 -8.85
CA PHE A 162 -10.57 -4.39 -9.30
C PHE A 162 -9.63 -5.55 -9.66
N LEU A 163 -9.70 -6.66 -8.91
CA LEU A 163 -8.88 -7.84 -9.14
C LEU A 163 -9.52 -8.85 -10.13
N SER A 164 -10.85 -8.87 -10.31
CA SER A 164 -11.52 -9.77 -11.26
C SER A 164 -11.54 -9.26 -12.70
N ASN A 165 -11.48 -7.94 -12.92
CA ASN A 165 -11.56 -7.36 -14.26
C ASN A 165 -10.17 -7.16 -14.88
N ARG A 166 -10.10 -7.35 -16.21
CA ARG A 166 -8.93 -7.12 -17.07
C ARG A 166 -8.66 -5.62 -17.29
N TYR A 167 -8.61 -4.82 -16.23
CA TYR A 167 -8.11 -3.45 -16.34
C TYR A 167 -6.59 -3.46 -16.49
N GLN A 168 -6.05 -2.53 -17.26
CA GLN A 168 -4.61 -2.30 -17.33
C GLN A 168 -4.12 -1.82 -15.96
N GLU A 169 -2.87 -2.14 -15.59
CA GLU A 169 -2.32 -1.79 -14.27
C GLU A 169 -2.40 -0.28 -13.99
N ASN A 170 -2.19 0.55 -15.02
CA ASN A 170 -2.23 2.00 -14.92
C ASN A 170 -3.60 2.55 -14.48
N ASP A 171 -4.71 1.95 -14.94
CA ASP A 171 -6.05 2.41 -14.57
C ASP A 171 -6.34 2.07 -13.10
N LYS A 172 -5.83 0.94 -12.62
CA LYS A 172 -5.98 0.53 -11.21
C LYS A 172 -5.22 1.49 -10.30
N ASP A 173 -4.00 1.84 -10.67
CA ASP A 173 -3.19 2.79 -9.91
C ASP A 173 -3.85 4.17 -9.85
N LEU A 174 -4.43 4.63 -10.96
CA LEU A 174 -5.14 5.92 -11.00
C LEU A 174 -6.36 5.94 -10.05
N VAL A 175 -7.19 4.89 -10.04
CA VAL A 175 -8.35 4.86 -9.13
C VAL A 175 -7.91 4.72 -7.67
N LEU A 176 -6.88 3.92 -7.40
CA LEU A 176 -6.33 3.80 -6.04
C LEU A 176 -5.70 5.11 -5.57
N GLU A 177 -5.04 5.83 -6.47
CA GLU A 177 -4.56 7.19 -6.23
C GLU A 177 -5.72 8.12 -5.91
N TYR A 178 -6.81 8.09 -6.67
CA TYR A 178 -7.99 8.92 -6.41
C TYR A 178 -8.69 8.61 -5.10
N LEU A 179 -8.87 7.33 -4.77
CA LEU A 179 -9.37 6.92 -3.46
C LEU A 179 -8.42 7.41 -2.37
N SER A 180 -7.11 7.29 -2.55
CA SER A 180 -6.14 7.81 -1.58
C SER A 180 -6.24 9.32 -1.40
N CYS A 181 -6.45 10.10 -2.47
CA CYS A 181 -6.67 11.54 -2.35
C CYS A 181 -7.91 11.83 -1.52
N TRP A 182 -9.02 11.16 -1.80
CA TRP A 182 -10.25 11.29 -1.03
C TRP A 182 -10.05 10.98 0.45
N PHE A 183 -9.30 9.93 0.77
CA PHE A 183 -9.05 9.51 2.14
C PHE A 183 -7.99 10.35 2.86
N PHE A 184 -6.95 10.85 2.17
CA PHE A 184 -5.90 11.68 2.78
C PHE A 184 -6.27 13.16 2.88
N GLU A 185 -7.13 13.65 1.97
CA GLU A 185 -7.72 15.00 1.98
C GLU A 185 -8.90 15.13 2.96
N PHE A 186 -8.96 14.33 4.02
CA PHE A 186 -9.58 14.82 5.24
C PHE A 186 -8.85 16.10 5.64
N ASP A 187 -9.50 17.21 5.34
CA ASP A 187 -9.08 18.62 5.43
C ASP A 187 -7.97 18.89 6.47
N HIS A 188 -7.04 19.79 6.16
CA HIS A 188 -6.08 20.30 7.14
C HIS A 188 -6.80 21.05 8.29
N ASN A 189 -8.05 21.46 8.05
CA ASN A 189 -8.97 22.01 9.06
C ASN A 189 -9.99 20.98 9.59
N SER A 190 -9.92 19.70 9.18
CA SER A 190 -10.69 18.62 9.77
C SER A 190 -10.07 18.23 11.11
N ASN A 191 -10.89 18.17 12.15
CA ASN A 191 -10.47 17.65 13.45
C ASN A 191 -10.30 16.11 13.46
N LEU A 192 -10.58 15.43 12.35
CA LEU A 192 -10.56 13.98 12.24
C LEU A 192 -9.76 13.60 10.99
N ASN A 193 -8.60 12.97 11.20
CA ASN A 193 -7.75 12.50 10.10
C ASN A 193 -8.10 11.06 9.69
N ILE A 194 -7.56 10.63 8.55
CA ILE A 194 -7.75 9.28 7.99
C ILE A 194 -7.46 8.17 9.00
N THR A 195 -6.38 8.32 9.77
CA THR A 195 -5.97 7.34 10.76
C THR A 195 -7.04 7.21 11.84
N GLU A 196 -7.58 8.33 12.32
CA GLU A 196 -8.62 8.34 13.33
C GLU A 196 -9.94 7.76 12.82
N PHE A 197 -10.35 8.09 11.60
CA PHE A 197 -11.54 7.49 10.96
C PHE A 197 -11.38 5.97 10.83
N THR A 198 -10.25 5.53 10.27
CA THR A 198 -9.97 4.12 10.03
C THR A 198 -9.88 3.33 11.34
N THR A 199 -9.26 3.91 12.37
CA THR A 199 -9.20 3.32 13.72
C THR A 199 -10.60 3.09 14.27
N ARG A 200 -11.47 4.10 14.22
CA ARG A 200 -12.85 3.98 14.72
C ARG A 200 -13.65 2.95 13.93
N SER A 201 -13.47 2.89 12.61
CA SER A 201 -14.08 1.87 11.77
C SER A 201 -13.56 0.46 12.08
N LEU A 202 -12.26 0.29 12.33
CA LEU A 202 -11.68 -0.99 12.75
C LEU A 202 -12.24 -1.45 14.10
N GLN A 203 -12.16 -0.59 15.12
CA GLN A 203 -12.68 -0.86 16.46
C GLN A 203 -14.14 -1.30 16.41
N SER A 204 -14.95 -0.58 15.64
CA SER A 204 -16.36 -0.86 15.52
C SER A 204 -16.63 -2.14 14.70
N ALA A 205 -15.79 -2.50 13.72
CA ALA A 205 -15.93 -3.76 12.98
C ALA A 205 -15.52 -4.98 13.79
N PHE A 206 -14.44 -4.89 14.57
CA PHE A 206 -14.00 -5.97 15.46
C PHE A 206 -14.89 -6.12 16.70
N ALA A 207 -15.61 -5.07 17.10
CA ALA A 207 -16.62 -5.13 18.16
C ALA A 207 -17.92 -5.82 17.73
N ILE A 208 -18.21 -5.91 16.42
CA ILE A 208 -19.38 -6.62 15.94
C ILE A 208 -19.00 -8.09 15.77
N ASP A 209 -19.73 -8.96 16.45
CA ASP A 209 -19.57 -10.42 16.51
C ASP A 209 -19.90 -11.10 15.16
N SER A 210 -19.33 -10.58 14.07
CA SER A 210 -19.52 -11.03 12.70
C SER A 210 -18.31 -11.87 12.29
N HIS A 211 -18.56 -13.07 11.77
CA HIS A 211 -17.53 -13.95 11.21
C HIS A 211 -16.83 -13.38 9.95
N THR A 212 -17.12 -12.14 9.59
CA THR A 212 -16.54 -11.41 8.45
C THR A 212 -15.29 -10.66 8.89
N ILE A 213 -14.13 -11.25 8.62
CA ILE A 213 -12.85 -10.55 8.77
C ILE A 213 -12.76 -9.49 7.65
N PRO A 214 -12.60 -8.20 7.99
CA PRO A 214 -12.48 -7.15 7.00
C PRO A 214 -11.24 -7.34 6.12
N ASP A 215 -11.41 -7.23 4.80
CA ASP A 215 -10.28 -7.25 3.87
C ASP A 215 -9.55 -5.90 3.85
N ILE A 216 -8.47 -5.84 4.61
CA ILE A 216 -7.65 -4.64 4.82
C ILE A 216 -6.68 -4.34 3.67
N THR A 217 -6.64 -5.19 2.63
CA THR A 217 -5.63 -5.08 1.57
C THR A 217 -5.77 -3.77 0.79
N VAL A 218 -6.99 -3.46 0.35
CA VAL A 218 -7.26 -2.23 -0.40
C VAL A 218 -7.04 -0.99 0.45
N LEU A 219 -7.31 -1.08 1.76
CA LEU A 219 -7.02 -0.02 2.70
C LEU A 219 -5.51 0.26 2.80
N PHE A 220 -4.66 -0.77 2.84
CA PHE A 220 -3.21 -0.60 2.74
C PHE A 220 -2.75 0.01 1.41
N TYR A 221 -3.39 -0.37 0.29
CA TYR A 221 -3.07 0.23 -1.02
C TYR A 221 -3.42 1.71 -1.08
N ILE A 222 -4.62 2.07 -0.62
CA ILE A 222 -5.07 3.46 -0.50
C ILE A 222 -4.11 4.23 0.41
N TYR A 223 -3.78 3.68 1.57
CA TYR A 223 -2.86 4.29 2.52
C TYR A 223 -1.47 4.52 1.90
N SER A 224 -0.90 3.49 1.27
CA SER A 224 0.38 3.56 0.57
C SER A 224 0.38 4.59 -0.56
N SER A 225 -0.69 4.63 -1.36
CA SER A 225 -0.81 5.56 -2.49
C SER A 225 -0.85 7.02 -2.03
N GLY A 226 -1.57 7.32 -0.95
CA GLY A 226 -1.63 8.69 -0.45
C GLY A 226 -0.33 9.14 0.20
N CYS A 227 0.39 8.25 0.89
CA CYS A 227 1.74 8.54 1.36
C CYS A 227 2.69 8.86 0.20
N LYS A 228 2.65 8.10 -0.90
CA LYS A 228 3.45 8.39 -2.12
C LYS A 228 3.10 9.75 -2.71
N LYS A 229 1.81 10.09 -2.78
CA LYS A 229 1.36 11.38 -3.31
C LYS A 229 1.82 12.55 -2.45
N LEU A 230 1.73 12.44 -1.11
CA LEU A 230 2.23 13.47 -0.19
C LEU A 230 3.70 13.78 -0.42
N VAL A 231 4.51 12.74 -0.67
CA VAL A 231 5.94 12.85 -0.96
C VAL A 231 6.17 13.44 -2.35
N ALA A 232 5.38 13.05 -3.36
CA ALA A 232 5.48 13.62 -4.70
C ALA A 232 5.10 15.11 -4.75
N GLU A 233 4.27 15.58 -3.82
CA GLU A 233 3.84 16.98 -3.71
C GLU A 233 4.70 17.82 -2.74
N ASP A 234 5.77 17.25 -2.14
CA ASP A 234 6.59 17.89 -1.09
C ASP A 234 5.76 18.41 0.11
N LYS A 235 4.60 17.80 0.38
CA LYS A 235 3.70 18.14 1.51
C LYS A 235 3.86 17.17 2.68
N ASP A 236 4.89 16.34 2.62
CA ASP A 236 5.09 15.20 3.49
C ASP A 236 5.45 15.67 4.91
N THR A 237 6.47 16.52 5.06
CA THR A 237 7.06 16.91 6.34
C THR A 237 6.08 17.24 7.47
N LEU A 238 5.11 18.14 7.29
CA LEU A 238 4.15 18.49 8.37
C LEU A 238 3.07 17.43 8.55
N ARG A 239 2.49 16.94 7.44
CA ARG A 239 1.31 16.06 7.49
C ARG A 239 1.63 14.69 8.07
N ILE A 240 2.87 14.26 7.95
CA ILE A 240 3.34 12.98 8.44
C ILE A 240 3.44 12.95 9.96
N PHE A 241 3.90 14.03 10.58
CA PHE A 241 3.92 14.09 12.04
C PHE A 241 2.50 13.99 12.60
N ASP A 242 1.52 14.64 11.98
CA ASP A 242 0.11 14.51 12.37
C ASP A 242 -0.40 13.07 12.21
N ILE A 243 -0.07 12.43 11.08
CA ILE A 243 -0.42 11.03 10.82
C ILE A 243 0.20 10.12 11.88
N MET A 244 1.49 10.25 12.13
CA MET A 244 2.24 9.41 13.07
C MET A 244 1.81 9.65 14.52
N ASP A 245 1.52 10.90 14.91
CA ASP A 245 0.95 11.23 16.21
C ASP A 245 -0.42 10.56 16.40
N SER A 246 -1.25 10.59 15.36
CA SER A 246 -2.58 9.95 15.39
C SER A 246 -2.49 8.43 15.46
N ILE A 247 -1.57 7.82 14.71
CA ILE A 247 -1.30 6.37 14.79
C ILE A 247 -0.83 6.03 16.21
N THR A 248 0.10 6.81 16.76
CA THR A 248 0.67 6.57 18.08
C THR A 248 -0.42 6.66 19.17
N LYS A 249 -1.25 7.71 19.15
CA LYS A 249 -2.38 7.86 20.08
C LYS A 249 -3.37 6.70 19.98
N ALA A 250 -3.74 6.31 18.77
CA ALA A 250 -4.66 5.19 18.53
C ALA A 250 -4.10 3.87 19.09
N ILE A 251 -2.81 3.59 18.87
CA ILE A 251 -2.15 2.40 19.42
C ILE A 251 -2.17 2.42 20.95
N LEU A 252 -1.86 3.56 21.58
CA LEU A 252 -1.86 3.68 23.05
C LEU A 252 -3.24 3.43 23.66
N VAL A 253 -4.30 3.94 23.02
CA VAL A 253 -5.69 3.68 23.45
C VAL A 253 -6.02 2.19 23.37
N LEU A 254 -5.73 1.55 22.23
CA LEU A 254 -6.00 0.11 22.06
C LEU A 254 -5.20 -0.77 23.02
N LEU A 255 -3.94 -0.41 23.30
CA LEU A 255 -3.12 -1.11 24.29
C LEU A 255 -3.67 -0.96 25.72
N ASP A 256 -4.28 0.17 26.05
CA ASP A 256 -4.89 0.38 27.37
C ASP A 256 -6.15 -0.47 27.53
N GLU A 257 -7.03 -0.42 26.52
CA GLU A 257 -8.30 -1.13 26.49
C GLU A 257 -8.11 -2.66 26.47
N SER A 258 -6.99 -3.16 25.91
CA SER A 258 -6.64 -4.60 25.88
C SER A 258 -7.67 -5.47 25.14
N THR A 259 -8.37 -4.90 24.16
CA THR A 259 -9.57 -5.50 23.53
C THR A 259 -9.35 -6.02 22.12
N ASP A 260 -8.42 -5.44 21.33
CA ASP A 260 -8.35 -5.70 19.88
C ASP A 260 -6.90 -5.81 19.35
N PHE A 261 -6.43 -7.05 19.17
CA PHE A 261 -5.12 -7.36 18.58
C PHE A 261 -5.08 -7.10 17.06
N GLY A 262 -6.23 -7.21 16.36
CA GLY A 262 -6.32 -7.01 14.91
C GLY A 262 -6.14 -5.56 14.51
N GLY A 263 -6.82 -4.65 15.22
CA GLY A 263 -6.67 -3.20 15.04
C GLY A 263 -5.24 -2.72 15.29
N LEU A 264 -4.57 -3.24 16.33
CA LEU A 264 -3.17 -2.91 16.64
C LEU A 264 -2.20 -3.29 15.52
N GLY A 265 -2.33 -4.50 14.96
CA GLY A 265 -1.49 -4.94 13.84
C GLY A 265 -1.66 -4.06 12.59
N ILE A 266 -2.89 -3.61 12.32
CA ILE A 266 -3.18 -2.72 11.19
C ILE A 266 -2.57 -1.33 11.39
N LEU A 267 -2.65 -0.78 12.60
CA LEU A 267 -2.02 0.51 12.92
C LEU A 267 -0.49 0.45 12.83
N LEU A 268 0.12 -0.66 13.25
CA LEU A 268 1.54 -0.87 13.05
C LEU A 268 1.89 -0.96 11.56
N ALA A 269 1.09 -1.64 10.75
CA ALA A 269 1.27 -1.68 9.30
C ALA A 269 1.11 -0.30 8.65
N PHE A 270 0.18 0.56 9.13
CA PHE A 270 0.10 1.95 8.70
C PHE A 270 1.35 2.75 9.07
N ALA A 271 1.90 2.60 10.28
CA ALA A 271 3.16 3.25 10.65
C ALA A 271 4.31 2.79 9.74
N GLN A 272 4.39 1.49 9.43
CA GLN A 272 5.38 0.93 8.51
C GLN A 272 5.23 1.53 7.11
N LEU A 273 4.02 1.56 6.55
CA LEU A 273 3.73 2.10 5.21
C LEU A 273 4.03 3.60 5.14
N THR A 274 3.61 4.35 6.16
CA THR A 274 3.89 5.78 6.30
C THR A 274 5.40 5.97 6.20
N LEU A 275 6.15 5.49 7.20
CA LEU A 275 7.59 5.74 7.32
C LEU A 275 8.43 5.05 6.23
N HIS A 276 7.87 4.13 5.44
CA HIS A 276 8.52 3.58 4.26
C HIS A 276 8.60 4.56 3.10
N HIS A 277 7.54 5.34 2.86
CA HIS A 277 7.42 6.18 1.66
C HIS A 277 8.08 7.56 1.81
N ILE A 278 8.41 7.94 3.03
CA ILE A 278 8.67 9.32 3.43
C ILE A 278 10.16 9.63 3.44
N GLN A 279 10.51 10.87 3.07
CA GLN A 279 11.89 11.37 3.12
C GLN A 279 12.10 12.26 4.35
N THR A 280 11.95 11.68 5.55
CA THR A 280 12.22 12.36 6.82
C THR A 280 13.31 11.65 7.59
N ASP A 281 13.90 12.35 8.56
CA ASP A 281 14.88 11.76 9.48
C ASP A 281 14.25 10.72 10.42
N LEU A 282 12.92 10.65 10.51
CA LEU A 282 12.21 9.69 11.34
C LEU A 282 12.05 8.35 10.60
N SER A 283 12.87 7.36 10.98
CA SER A 283 12.74 6.00 10.48
C SER A 283 11.78 5.16 11.34
N TYR A 284 11.18 4.11 10.77
CA TYR A 284 10.36 3.16 11.55
C TYR A 284 11.10 2.50 12.72
N PRO A 285 12.36 2.03 12.58
CA PRO A 285 13.15 1.59 13.73
C PRO A 285 13.21 2.62 14.85
N THR A 286 13.54 3.88 14.52
CA THR A 286 13.67 4.97 15.49
C THR A 286 12.34 5.30 16.16
N TRP A 287 11.26 5.40 15.39
CA TRP A 287 9.92 5.61 15.94
C TRP A 287 9.50 4.45 16.85
N PHE A 288 9.68 3.20 16.40
CA PHE A 288 9.31 2.02 17.16
C PHE A 288 10.07 1.94 18.50
N GLU A 289 11.39 2.18 18.48
CA GLU A 289 12.20 2.23 19.69
C GLU A 289 11.71 3.33 20.64
N ASN A 290 11.50 4.54 20.13
CA ASN A 290 11.08 5.67 20.97
C ASN A 290 9.69 5.47 21.57
N THR A 291 8.76 4.87 20.82
CA THR A 291 7.36 4.71 21.22
C THR A 291 7.16 3.55 22.19
N PHE A 292 7.83 2.40 21.97
CA PHE A 292 7.52 1.17 22.70
C PHE A 292 8.62 0.71 23.65
N ILE A 293 9.87 1.07 23.39
CA ILE A 293 11.05 0.39 23.98
C ILE A 293 11.81 1.31 24.94
N SER A 294 12.10 2.53 24.52
CA SER A 294 12.93 3.48 25.26
C SER A 294 12.26 3.89 26.58
N PRO A 295 12.88 3.64 27.75
CA PRO A 295 12.30 4.03 29.03
C PRO A 295 12.14 5.55 29.22
N LYS A 296 12.86 6.35 28.41
CA LYS A 296 12.84 7.82 28.48
C LYS A 296 11.68 8.44 27.72
N THR A 297 11.16 7.75 26.71
CA THR A 297 10.21 8.31 25.74
C THR A 297 8.95 7.48 25.60
N SER A 298 9.00 6.18 25.92
CA SER A 298 7.85 5.29 25.87
C SER A 298 6.79 5.71 26.90
N GLN A 299 5.54 5.74 26.46
CA GLN A 299 4.38 6.01 27.31
C GLN A 299 3.70 4.72 27.80
N LEU A 300 4.29 3.56 27.51
CA LEU A 300 3.69 2.28 27.87
C LEU A 300 3.76 2.02 29.36
N THR A 301 2.61 1.72 29.97
CA THR A 301 2.55 1.10 31.29
C THR A 301 2.99 -0.36 31.23
N LYS A 302 3.31 -0.96 32.38
CA LYS A 302 3.65 -2.40 32.45
C LYS A 302 2.55 -3.31 31.88
N LYS A 303 1.28 -2.93 32.06
CA LYS A 303 0.13 -3.64 31.48
C LYS A 303 0.15 -3.55 29.95
N MET A 304 0.23 -2.33 29.41
CA MET A 304 0.27 -2.08 27.97
C MET A 304 1.45 -2.80 27.31
N TYR A 305 2.62 -2.78 27.94
CA TYR A 305 3.81 -3.47 27.44
C TYR A 305 3.61 -4.99 27.35
N THR A 306 2.93 -5.59 28.33
CA THR A 306 2.62 -7.02 28.29
C THR A 306 1.66 -7.38 27.14
N VAL A 307 0.62 -6.57 26.94
CA VAL A 307 -0.32 -6.72 25.81
C VAL A 307 0.41 -6.55 24.48
N PHE A 308 1.27 -5.55 24.39
CA PHE A 308 2.09 -5.29 23.21
C PHE A 308 3.02 -6.46 22.86
N LEU A 309 3.72 -7.06 23.82
CA LEU A 309 4.56 -8.23 23.58
C LEU A 309 3.76 -9.43 23.06
N LYS A 310 2.58 -9.68 23.64
CA LYS A 310 1.67 -10.75 23.16
C LYS A 310 1.20 -10.48 21.73
N MET A 311 0.88 -9.23 21.41
CA MET A 311 0.50 -8.84 20.05
C MET A 311 1.65 -9.11 19.07
N LEU A 312 2.90 -8.74 19.41
CA LEU A 312 4.04 -9.01 18.54
C LEU A 312 4.26 -10.51 18.32
N GLU A 313 4.02 -11.33 19.34
CA GLU A 313 4.07 -12.78 19.26
C GLU A 313 3.04 -13.33 18.25
N GLU A 314 1.79 -12.85 18.29
CA GLU A 314 0.72 -13.26 17.38
C GLU A 314 0.97 -12.82 15.92
N MET A 315 1.66 -11.69 15.72
CA MET A 315 2.00 -11.17 14.39
C MET A 315 3.18 -11.88 13.71
N LEU A 316 4.03 -12.59 14.47
CA LEU A 316 5.24 -13.26 13.96
C LEU A 316 5.07 -14.05 12.64
N PRO A 317 4.00 -14.84 12.42
CA PRO A 317 3.89 -15.65 11.21
C PRO A 317 3.70 -14.81 9.94
N TYR A 318 3.10 -13.62 10.08
CA TYR A 318 2.61 -12.80 8.97
C TYR A 318 3.51 -11.60 8.66
N GLU A 319 4.45 -11.31 9.57
CA GLU A 319 5.28 -10.10 9.49
C GLU A 319 6.42 -10.22 8.46
N LEU A 320 6.82 -9.08 7.88
CA LEU A 320 7.93 -9.02 6.94
C LEU A 320 9.28 -9.35 7.63
N PRO A 321 10.22 -10.04 6.96
CA PRO A 321 11.49 -10.41 7.57
C PRO A 321 12.32 -9.23 8.08
N SER A 322 12.29 -8.10 7.37
CA SER A 322 12.95 -6.84 7.74
C SER A 322 12.34 -6.24 9.01
N ILE A 323 11.01 -6.29 9.15
CA ILE A 323 10.32 -5.81 10.34
C ILE A 323 10.63 -6.68 11.54
N LEU A 324 10.64 -8.01 11.37
CA LEU A 324 11.05 -8.94 12.42
C LEU A 324 12.48 -8.66 12.91
N GLN A 325 13.40 -8.30 12.01
CA GLN A 325 14.75 -7.86 12.39
C GLN A 325 14.74 -6.55 13.18
N ILE A 326 13.88 -5.59 12.81
CA ILE A 326 13.72 -4.32 13.52
C ILE A 326 13.17 -4.54 14.93
N HIS A 327 12.05 -5.26 15.06
CA HIS A 327 11.42 -5.59 16.34
C HIS A 327 12.38 -6.37 17.23
N GLY A 328 13.02 -7.41 16.68
CA GLY A 328 13.97 -8.24 17.42
C GLY A 328 15.18 -7.46 17.93
N LYS A 329 15.75 -6.57 17.11
CA LYS A 329 16.88 -5.72 17.52
C LYS A 329 16.47 -4.74 18.61
N ALA A 330 15.32 -4.10 18.48
CA ALA A 330 14.82 -3.14 19.46
C ALA A 330 14.56 -3.80 20.83
N LEU A 331 14.06 -5.04 20.84
CA LEU A 331 13.77 -5.80 22.06
C LEU A 331 15.01 -6.42 22.72
N LEU A 332 16.13 -6.57 21.99
CA LEU A 332 17.29 -7.37 22.41
C LEU A 332 17.86 -7.00 23.78
N TYR A 333 17.78 -5.72 24.17
CA TYR A 333 18.39 -5.19 25.39
C TYR A 333 17.39 -4.85 26.50
N GLN A 334 16.08 -5.04 26.30
CA GLN A 334 15.06 -4.69 27.29
C GLN A 334 14.76 -5.79 28.31
N SER A 335 15.14 -7.03 28.02
CA SER A 335 14.90 -8.16 28.93
C SER A 335 15.89 -9.28 28.66
N ASN A 336 16.40 -9.91 29.72
CA ASN A 336 17.17 -11.14 29.60
C ASN A 336 16.30 -12.19 28.88
N GLU A 337 16.63 -12.46 27.62
CA GLU A 337 16.07 -13.53 26.78
C GLU A 337 14.55 -13.72 26.90
N SER A 338 13.77 -12.68 26.58
CA SER A 338 12.33 -12.89 26.42
C SER A 338 12.08 -13.97 25.37
N MET A 339 11.15 -14.89 25.68
CA MET A 339 10.72 -15.98 24.80
C MET A 339 10.41 -15.48 23.37
N LEU A 340 9.87 -14.26 23.26
CA LEU A 340 9.63 -13.58 21.99
C LEU A 340 10.89 -13.39 21.14
N ILE A 341 12.04 -13.03 21.71
CA ILE A 341 13.30 -12.89 20.95
C ILE A 341 13.74 -14.25 20.38
N VAL A 342 13.58 -15.32 21.16
CA VAL A 342 13.88 -16.68 20.70
C VAL A 342 12.98 -17.06 19.53
N MET A 343 11.67 -16.75 19.62
CA MET A 343 10.70 -16.99 18.56
C MET A 343 11.00 -16.14 17.30
N ILE A 344 11.36 -14.87 17.45
CA ILE A 344 11.79 -14.00 16.33
C ILE A 344 13.03 -14.60 15.66
N LYS A 345 14.06 -14.98 16.42
CA LYS A 345 15.28 -15.59 15.86
C LYS A 345 14.99 -16.89 15.13
N ALA A 346 14.12 -17.74 15.68
CA ALA A 346 13.69 -18.98 15.04
C ALA A 346 12.95 -18.68 13.72
N ARG A 347 12.03 -17.71 13.73
CA ARG A 347 11.29 -17.29 12.54
C ARG A 347 12.20 -16.71 11.45
N LEU A 348 13.16 -15.86 11.82
CA LEU A 348 14.14 -15.31 10.89
C LEU A 348 15.03 -16.41 10.27
N LEU A 349 15.38 -17.43 11.05
CA LEU A 349 16.09 -18.62 10.55
C LEU A 349 15.25 -19.41 9.55
N GLU A 350 13.96 -19.62 9.82
CA GLU A 350 13.03 -20.27 8.90
C GLU A 350 12.91 -19.50 7.57
N LEU A 351 12.87 -18.17 7.66
CA LEU A 351 12.81 -17.26 6.51
C LEU A 351 14.17 -17.12 5.79
N GLY A 352 15.24 -17.72 6.32
CA GLY A 352 16.55 -17.77 5.71
C GLY A 352 17.39 -16.49 5.80
N VAL A 353 16.96 -15.49 6.57
CA VAL A 353 17.60 -14.18 6.71
C VAL A 353 18.46 -14.08 7.97
N ASP A 354 19.20 -12.98 8.15
CA ASP A 354 20.04 -12.78 9.35
C ASP A 354 19.18 -12.77 10.62
N ASN A 355 19.58 -13.58 11.60
CA ASN A 355 18.94 -13.69 12.92
C ASN A 355 19.84 -13.14 14.04
N SER A 356 20.96 -12.47 13.69
CA SER A 356 21.92 -11.99 14.68
C SER A 356 21.39 -10.79 15.46
N LEU A 357 20.45 -10.05 14.87
CA LEU A 357 19.81 -8.84 15.41
C LEU A 357 20.83 -7.73 15.77
N LYS A 358 22.05 -7.78 15.24
CA LYS A 358 23.12 -6.82 15.56
C LYS A 358 22.91 -5.47 14.87
N ARG A 359 22.31 -5.46 13.69
CA ARG A 359 22.12 -4.27 12.84
C ARG A 359 20.66 -4.15 12.41
N TYR A 360 20.24 -2.93 12.13
CA TYR A 360 18.97 -2.70 11.45
C TYR A 360 19.11 -3.01 9.95
N PRO A 361 18.05 -3.49 9.29
CA PRO A 361 18.02 -3.60 7.84
C PRO A 361 18.12 -2.24 7.17
N THR A 362 18.59 -2.23 5.92
CA THR A 362 18.72 -1.00 5.11
C THR A 362 17.37 -0.47 4.61
N GLY A 363 16.30 -1.24 4.75
CA GLY A 363 14.95 -0.86 4.33
C GLY A 363 13.94 -2.01 4.47
N PHE A 364 12.66 -1.69 4.34
CA PHE A 364 11.55 -2.63 4.54
C PHE A 364 11.54 -3.81 3.56
N LYS A 365 12.03 -3.63 2.32
CA LYS A 365 12.10 -4.72 1.32
C LYS A 365 13.48 -5.38 1.24
N THR A 366 14.43 -4.90 2.03
CA THR A 366 15.83 -5.35 2.00
C THR A 366 16.22 -5.86 3.39
N PRO A 367 15.73 -7.05 3.79
CA PRO A 367 16.16 -7.65 5.04
C PRO A 367 17.68 -7.90 4.99
N LEU A 368 18.32 -7.83 6.16
CA LEU A 368 19.71 -8.25 6.26
C LEU A 368 19.77 -9.72 5.89
N GLN A 369 20.46 -10.00 4.79
CA GLN A 369 20.78 -11.35 4.42
C GLN A 369 21.77 -11.91 5.43
N ARG A 370 21.73 -13.23 5.64
CA ARG A 370 22.78 -13.88 6.41
C ARG A 370 24.10 -13.52 5.75
N MET A 371 24.91 -12.72 6.45
CA MET A 371 26.32 -12.65 6.11
C MET A 371 26.82 -14.09 6.22
N SER A 372 27.51 -14.58 5.20
CA SER A 372 28.28 -15.81 5.25
C SER A 372 29.45 -15.63 6.22
N SER A 373 29.15 -15.32 7.49
CA SER A 373 30.09 -14.99 8.53
C SER A 373 29.84 -15.84 9.78
N THR A 374 30.53 -16.99 9.75
CA THR A 374 31.49 -17.40 10.79
C THR A 374 31.08 -17.74 12.22
N THR A 375 29.80 -17.78 12.60
CA THR A 375 29.43 -18.31 13.96
C THR A 375 28.72 -19.66 13.99
N ALA A 376 28.56 -20.33 12.85
CA ALA A 376 28.24 -21.77 12.78
C ALA A 376 29.06 -22.57 11.74
N PRO A 377 30.30 -22.20 11.34
CA PRO A 377 31.01 -22.94 10.31
C PRO A 377 31.25 -24.38 10.74
N THR A 378 31.60 -24.67 12.00
CA THR A 378 31.86 -26.05 12.44
C THR A 378 30.62 -26.94 12.36
N ALA A 379 29.49 -26.59 12.97
CA ALA A 379 28.33 -27.48 13.00
C ALA A 379 27.77 -27.84 11.60
N ILE A 380 27.66 -26.87 10.68
CA ILE A 380 27.19 -27.16 9.31
C ILE A 380 28.29 -27.89 8.52
N GLN A 381 29.57 -27.55 8.69
CA GLN A 381 30.66 -28.27 8.02
C GLN A 381 30.82 -29.69 8.57
N ASP A 382 30.48 -29.94 9.83
CA ASP A 382 30.42 -31.26 10.47
C ASP A 382 29.23 -32.07 9.95
N GLU A 383 28.06 -31.44 9.75
CA GLU A 383 26.91 -32.07 9.08
C GLU A 383 27.23 -32.42 7.63
N VAL A 384 27.92 -31.54 6.90
CA VAL A 384 28.40 -31.82 5.54
C VAL A 384 29.44 -32.94 5.55
N ALA A 385 30.40 -32.92 6.46
CA ALA A 385 31.42 -33.97 6.61
C ALA A 385 30.77 -35.32 6.95
N SER A 386 29.80 -35.33 7.87
CA SER A 386 29.01 -36.50 8.25
C SER A 386 28.19 -37.03 7.07
N ALA A 387 27.57 -36.15 6.28
CA ALA A 387 26.84 -36.55 5.07
C ALA A 387 27.78 -37.19 4.02
N ILE A 388 28.98 -36.65 3.83
CA ILE A 388 30.01 -37.22 2.94
C ILE A 388 30.49 -38.58 3.47
N ASP A 389 30.76 -38.69 4.77
CA ASP A 389 31.21 -39.94 5.39
C ASP A 389 30.12 -41.02 5.32
N GLN A 390 28.85 -40.66 5.48
CA GLN A 390 27.72 -41.56 5.28
C GLN A 390 27.54 -41.97 3.82
N PHE A 391 27.78 -41.06 2.87
CA PHE A 391 27.74 -41.36 1.45
C PHE A 391 28.82 -42.37 1.05
N ILE A 392 30.04 -42.23 1.62
CA ILE A 392 31.12 -43.20 1.46
C ILE A 392 30.73 -44.55 2.08
N LYS A 393 30.23 -44.55 3.32
CA LYS A 393 29.81 -45.79 4.02
C LYS A 393 28.66 -46.52 3.33
N LYS A 394 27.81 -45.82 2.59
CA LYS A 394 26.67 -46.38 1.85
C LYS A 394 26.97 -46.64 0.38
N GLU A 395 28.25 -46.72 0.02
CA GLU A 395 28.71 -47.08 -1.35
C GLU A 395 28.10 -46.19 -2.44
N GLY A 396 27.97 -44.89 -2.18
CA GLY A 396 27.46 -43.92 -3.16
C GLY A 396 25.94 -43.71 -3.15
N ASN A 397 25.22 -44.28 -2.17
CA ASN A 397 23.81 -43.95 -1.96
C ASN A 397 23.64 -42.68 -1.10
N ILE A 398 22.72 -41.79 -1.51
CA ILE A 398 22.42 -40.56 -0.77
C ILE A 398 21.90 -40.91 0.63
N PRO A 399 22.46 -40.33 1.71
CA PRO A 399 21.97 -40.58 3.07
C PRO A 399 20.48 -40.24 3.22
N THR A 400 19.72 -41.14 3.85
CA THR A 400 18.28 -40.97 4.10
C THR A 400 17.96 -39.72 4.91
N GLY A 401 18.76 -39.42 5.94
CA GLY A 401 18.61 -38.17 6.72
C GLY A 401 18.78 -36.91 5.86
N LEU A 402 19.63 -36.97 4.83
CA LEU A 402 19.83 -35.85 3.91
C LEU A 402 18.61 -35.66 2.99
N LEU A 403 18.01 -36.75 2.51
CA LEU A 403 16.76 -36.70 1.74
C LEU A 403 15.58 -36.22 2.59
N GLN A 404 15.52 -36.63 3.86
CA GLN A 404 14.54 -36.14 4.82
C GLN A 404 14.69 -34.63 5.02
N ASN A 405 15.91 -34.11 5.17
CA ASN A 405 16.14 -32.67 5.26
C ASN A 405 15.72 -31.91 4.00
N PHE A 406 15.90 -32.48 2.80
CA PHE A 406 15.37 -31.88 1.58
C PHE A 406 13.83 -31.80 1.57
N VAL A 407 13.15 -32.84 2.08
CA VAL A 407 11.68 -32.90 2.11
C VAL A 407 11.10 -32.01 3.22
N PHE A 408 11.60 -32.15 4.44
CA PHE A 408 11.05 -31.49 5.63
C PHE A 408 11.65 -30.10 5.91
N ARG A 409 12.85 -29.82 5.39
CA ARG A 409 13.59 -28.56 5.62
C ARG A 409 14.13 -28.00 4.31
N ARG A 410 13.29 -27.96 3.27
CA ARG A 410 13.68 -27.61 1.89
C ARG A 410 14.45 -26.29 1.79
N GLN A 411 13.97 -25.23 2.44
CA GLN A 411 14.61 -23.92 2.40
C GLN A 411 15.97 -23.92 3.12
N TRP A 412 16.09 -24.62 4.24
CA TRP A 412 17.38 -24.82 4.91
C TRP A 412 18.36 -25.62 4.04
N PHE A 413 17.88 -26.68 3.39
CA PHE A 413 18.71 -27.50 2.50
C PHE A 413 19.29 -26.66 1.36
N ILE A 414 18.45 -25.86 0.69
CA ILE A 414 18.85 -25.02 -0.43
C ILE A 414 19.74 -23.85 0.03
N ALA A 415 19.33 -23.12 1.06
CA ALA A 415 20.00 -21.87 1.46
C ALA A 415 21.20 -22.08 2.41
N THR A 416 21.33 -23.25 3.03
CA THR A 416 22.34 -23.49 4.08
C THR A 416 23.21 -24.71 3.76
N PHE A 417 22.61 -25.88 3.51
CA PHE A 417 23.39 -27.11 3.27
C PHE A 417 24.11 -27.11 1.92
N LEU A 418 23.43 -26.76 0.82
CA LEU A 418 24.04 -26.78 -0.52
C LEU A 418 25.23 -25.82 -0.66
N PRO A 419 25.14 -24.52 -0.25
CA PRO A 419 26.28 -23.61 -0.28
C PRO A 419 27.45 -24.12 0.58
N ALA A 420 27.16 -24.70 1.75
CA ALA A 420 28.18 -25.29 2.61
C ALA A 420 28.84 -26.52 1.96
N LEU A 421 28.06 -27.40 1.31
CA LEU A 421 28.57 -28.54 0.56
C LEU A 421 29.46 -28.07 -0.61
N PHE A 422 29.05 -27.05 -1.36
CA PHE A 422 29.83 -26.51 -2.49
C PHE A 422 31.15 -25.88 -2.05
N SER A 423 31.17 -25.18 -0.92
CA SER A 423 32.37 -24.57 -0.34
C SER A 423 33.24 -25.51 0.51
N TRP A 424 32.74 -26.70 0.89
CA TRP A 424 33.45 -27.66 1.75
C TRP A 424 34.77 -28.16 1.13
N LYS A 425 35.86 -28.16 1.91
CA LYS A 425 37.19 -28.61 1.47
C LYS A 425 37.73 -29.66 2.44
N SER A 426 38.42 -30.67 1.88
CA SER A 426 39.16 -31.67 2.65
C SER A 426 40.47 -31.99 1.97
N ALA A 427 41.49 -32.40 2.71
CA ALA A 427 42.77 -32.86 2.17
C ALA A 427 42.69 -34.30 1.61
N ASP A 428 41.71 -35.09 2.06
CA ASP A 428 41.52 -36.49 1.67
C ASP A 428 40.93 -36.59 0.24
N SER A 429 41.63 -37.26 -0.67
CA SER A 429 41.20 -37.48 -2.04
C SER A 429 39.88 -38.24 -2.11
N LYS A 430 39.67 -39.25 -1.26
CA LYS A 430 38.43 -40.04 -1.24
C LYS A 430 37.23 -39.19 -0.88
N LYS A 431 37.38 -38.26 0.07
CA LYS A 431 36.29 -37.35 0.47
C LYS A 431 36.01 -36.27 -0.59
N LYS A 432 37.03 -35.81 -1.32
CA LYS A 432 36.83 -34.90 -2.48
C LYS A 432 36.00 -35.57 -3.58
N ASP A 433 36.33 -36.82 -3.92
CA ASP A 433 35.59 -37.57 -4.94
C ASP A 433 34.17 -37.89 -4.47
N ALA A 434 34.00 -38.28 -3.21
CA ALA A 434 32.69 -38.51 -2.60
C ALA A 434 31.80 -37.26 -2.63
N LYS A 435 32.34 -36.06 -2.32
CA LYS A 435 31.60 -34.80 -2.46
C LYS A 435 31.10 -34.58 -3.89
N LEU A 436 31.96 -34.77 -4.90
CA LEU A 436 31.59 -34.58 -6.30
C LEU A 436 30.50 -35.56 -6.74
N ASN A 437 30.63 -36.82 -6.32
CA ASN A 437 29.67 -37.86 -6.64
C ASN A 437 28.33 -37.64 -5.91
N LEU A 438 28.35 -37.14 -4.67
CA LEU A 438 27.15 -36.75 -3.94
C LEU A 438 26.41 -35.60 -4.65
N ILE A 439 27.12 -34.57 -5.12
CA ILE A 439 26.51 -33.46 -5.86
C ILE A 439 25.88 -33.95 -7.18
N LYS A 440 26.54 -34.86 -7.90
CA LYS A 440 25.98 -35.50 -9.11
C LYS A 440 24.72 -36.31 -8.79
N ALA A 441 24.76 -37.16 -7.76
CA ALA A 441 23.62 -37.96 -7.35
C ALA A 441 22.42 -37.09 -6.92
N LEU A 442 22.67 -35.96 -6.24
CA LEU A 442 21.64 -34.99 -5.87
C LEU A 442 21.03 -34.30 -7.11
N LYS A 443 21.84 -34.01 -8.15
CA LYS A 443 21.33 -33.51 -9.44
C LYS A 443 20.46 -34.55 -10.15
N GLU A 444 20.93 -35.78 -10.27
CA GLU A 444 20.20 -36.89 -10.92
C GLU A 444 18.85 -37.18 -10.26
N LYS A 445 18.72 -36.90 -8.96
CA LYS A 445 17.47 -37.01 -8.20
C LYS A 445 16.64 -35.72 -8.16
N GLU A 446 16.97 -34.74 -8.99
CA GLU A 446 16.29 -33.44 -9.10
C GLU A 446 16.20 -32.68 -7.76
N LYS A 447 17.22 -32.84 -6.90
CA LYS A 447 17.31 -32.15 -5.60
C LYS A 447 18.08 -30.83 -5.66
N ILE A 448 18.72 -30.55 -6.79
CA ILE A 448 19.47 -29.33 -7.10
C ILE A 448 18.97 -28.83 -8.47
N SER A 449 18.73 -27.52 -8.62
CA SER A 449 18.33 -26.93 -9.90
C SER A 449 19.51 -26.86 -10.88
N GLU A 450 19.20 -26.80 -12.18
CA GLU A 450 20.23 -26.66 -13.22
C GLU A 450 21.04 -25.36 -13.07
N SER A 451 20.43 -24.28 -12.57
CA SER A 451 21.11 -23.01 -12.28
C SER A 451 22.17 -23.15 -11.19
N MET A 452 21.81 -23.74 -10.03
CA MET A 452 22.73 -23.94 -8.90
C MET A 452 23.86 -24.92 -9.25
N TYR A 453 23.57 -25.93 -10.06
CA TYR A 453 24.58 -26.89 -10.51
C TYR A 453 25.61 -26.25 -11.45
N LYS A 454 25.18 -25.32 -12.32
CA LYS A 454 26.08 -24.57 -13.19
C LYS A 454 27.00 -23.62 -12.41
N GLU A 455 26.49 -22.96 -11.38
CA GLU A 455 27.30 -22.14 -10.47
C GLU A 455 28.43 -22.95 -9.82
N PHE A 456 28.11 -24.17 -9.34
CA PHE A 456 29.13 -25.06 -8.78
C PHE A 456 30.21 -25.48 -9.79
N ILE A 457 29.83 -25.74 -11.04
CA ILE A 457 30.81 -26.08 -12.10
C ILE A 457 31.69 -24.87 -12.43
N ASN A 458 31.12 -23.68 -12.47
CA ASN A 458 31.84 -22.46 -12.81
C ASN A 458 32.82 -22.03 -11.71
N GLU A 459 32.55 -22.30 -10.43
CA GLU A 459 33.53 -22.11 -9.33
C GLU A 459 34.76 -23.03 -9.43
N LYS A 460 34.75 -24.01 -10.34
CA LYS A 460 35.80 -25.03 -10.50
C LYS A 460 36.74 -24.75 -11.70
N THR A 461 36.39 -23.80 -12.56
CA THR A 461 37.26 -23.16 -13.57
C THR A 461 37.91 -21.93 -12.98
#